data_AF-A0A1V5NIW3-F1
#
_entry.id   AF-A0A1V5NIW3-F1
#
_cell.length_a   1.000
_cell.length_b   1.000
_cell.length_c   1.000
_cell.angle_alpha   90.00
_cell.angle_beta   90.00
_cell.angle_gamma   90.00
#
_symmetry.space_group_name_H-M   'P 1'
#
loop_
_entity.id
_entity.type
_entity.pdbx_description
1 polymer ?
#
loop_
_entity_poly.entity_id
_entity_poly.type
_entity_poly.pdbx_seq_one_letter_code
_entity_poly.pdbx_strand_id
1 'polypeptide(L)'
;MPAVKELYRRALEKIDLRSHKGEHPRMGAVDVVPFVPIQDVTMEETIAFSVEVAKMINETYKVPVYLYEESQKQADRKNLAAIRKGEFEGLPEKMKKPEWKPDFGECAPHVSAGASVVGARMPLIAFNVNLGTSDIKIADKIAKAVRGISGGLSSVKGMGVELKERNIVQVSMNMVNYKKSPLFRVFEMIKAEAERYGVPIVGSEIIGLVPQDALFETAEYYLRCENYAPTCVLENKINGVLHSMLPKA
;
A
#
# COMPACT_ATOMS: atom_id res chain seq x y z
N MET A 1 7.78 -3.35 18.97
CA MET A 1 6.41 -3.03 19.48
C MET A 1 6.24 -1.67 20.17
N PRO A 2 7.19 -1.09 20.94
CA PRO A 2 6.95 0.13 21.73
C PRO A 2 6.36 1.32 20.97
N ALA A 3 6.81 1.56 19.74
CA ALA A 3 6.29 2.62 18.89
C ALA A 3 4.79 2.48 18.57
N VAL A 4 4.33 1.25 18.30
CA VAL A 4 2.91 0.98 18.02
C VAL A 4 2.06 1.22 19.26
N LYS A 5 2.54 0.80 20.45
CA LYS A 5 1.85 1.08 21.72
C LYS A 5 1.69 2.59 21.94
N GLU A 6 2.78 3.35 21.78
CA GLU A 6 2.73 4.80 21.96
C GLU A 6 1.83 5.48 20.91
N LEU A 7 1.83 5.01 19.67
CA LEU A 7 0.91 5.48 18.62
C LEU A 7 -0.55 5.31 19.04
N TYR A 8 -0.96 4.11 19.46
CA TYR A 8 -2.34 3.85 19.87
C TYR A 8 -2.71 4.67 21.10
N ARG A 9 -1.83 4.72 22.11
CA ARG A 9 -2.07 5.53 23.32
C ARG A 9 -2.37 6.98 22.96
N ARG A 10 -1.52 7.62 22.14
CA ARG A 10 -1.70 9.02 21.73
C ARG A 10 -2.90 9.24 20.81
N ALA A 11 -3.17 8.30 19.90
CA ALA A 11 -4.30 8.40 18.98
C ALA A 11 -5.63 8.32 19.74
N LEU A 12 -5.77 7.37 20.66
CA LEU A 12 -6.99 7.20 21.46
C LEU A 12 -7.24 8.37 22.43
N GLU A 13 -6.19 9.06 22.86
CA GLU A 13 -6.29 10.29 23.67
C GLU A 13 -6.76 11.50 22.87
N LYS A 14 -6.44 11.56 21.57
CA LYS A 14 -6.57 12.79 20.76
C LYS A 14 -7.62 12.72 19.66
N ILE A 15 -8.02 11.52 19.25
CA ILE A 15 -8.91 11.29 18.11
C ILE A 15 -10.20 10.66 18.60
N ASP A 16 -11.31 11.32 18.28
CA ASP A 16 -12.65 10.80 18.49
C ASP A 16 -13.36 10.70 17.14
N LEU A 17 -13.58 9.46 16.67
CA LEU A 17 -14.23 9.22 15.38
C LEU A 17 -15.66 9.70 15.31
N ARG A 18 -16.33 9.91 16.46
CA ARG A 18 -17.73 10.39 16.51
C ARG A 18 -17.85 11.82 15.99
N SER A 19 -16.79 12.62 16.07
CA SER A 19 -16.73 13.99 15.54
C SER A 19 -15.89 14.11 14.27
N HIS A 20 -15.15 13.07 13.89
CA HIS A 20 -14.24 13.07 12.75
C HIS A 20 -14.95 12.85 11.41
N LYS A 21 -14.69 13.75 10.46
CA LYS A 21 -15.11 13.64 9.06
C LYS A 21 -13.92 13.91 8.13
N GLY A 22 -13.85 13.20 7.02
CA GLY A 22 -12.84 13.40 5.99
C GLY A 22 -13.25 12.76 4.68
N GLU A 23 -12.64 13.20 3.58
CA GLU A 23 -12.91 12.71 2.22
C GLU A 23 -12.44 11.25 2.01
N HIS A 24 -11.46 10.80 2.81
CA HIS A 24 -10.93 9.45 2.72
C HIS A 24 -11.67 8.47 3.62
N PRO A 25 -12.10 7.31 3.09
CA PRO A 25 -12.76 6.28 3.88
C PRO A 25 -11.91 5.82 5.06
N ARG A 26 -12.49 5.88 6.25
CA ARG A 26 -11.85 5.51 7.53
C ARG A 26 -12.81 4.73 8.40
N MET A 27 -12.28 3.83 9.20
CA MET A 27 -13.05 3.07 10.20
C MET A 27 -12.37 3.04 11.58
N GLY A 28 -11.11 3.49 11.68
CA GLY A 28 -10.33 3.52 12.91
C GLY A 28 -9.62 4.85 13.17
N ALA A 29 -9.44 5.22 14.44
CA ALA A 29 -8.58 6.34 14.84
C ALA A 29 -7.12 6.06 14.47
N VAL A 30 -6.70 4.80 14.63
CA VAL A 30 -5.56 4.22 13.93
C VAL A 30 -6.12 3.22 12.92
N ASP A 31 -6.24 3.65 11.68
CA ASP A 31 -7.06 2.95 10.70
C ASP A 31 -6.37 1.70 10.11
N VAL A 32 -5.13 1.84 9.65
CA VAL A 32 -4.34 0.72 9.11
C VAL A 32 -2.89 0.77 9.61
N VAL A 33 -2.35 -0.38 10.03
CA VAL A 33 -0.96 -0.56 10.47
C VAL A 33 -0.32 -1.66 9.61
N PRO A 34 0.30 -1.30 8.47
CA PRO A 34 0.99 -2.25 7.62
C PRO A 34 2.39 -2.56 8.16
N PHE A 35 2.79 -3.84 8.10
CA PHE A 35 4.17 -4.27 8.24
C PHE A 35 4.70 -4.74 6.89
N VAL A 36 5.91 -4.34 6.56
CA VAL A 36 6.52 -4.59 5.26
C VAL A 36 7.92 -5.16 5.50
N PRO A 37 8.23 -6.36 4.99
CA PRO A 37 9.59 -6.88 5.05
C PRO A 37 10.49 -6.03 4.14
N ILE A 38 11.64 -5.59 4.67
CA ILE A 38 12.60 -4.75 3.93
C ILE A 38 13.88 -5.52 3.64
N GLN A 39 14.59 -5.94 4.69
CA GLN A 39 15.86 -6.63 4.56
C GLN A 39 15.99 -7.68 5.66
N ASP A 40 16.51 -8.86 5.32
CA ASP A 40 16.81 -9.97 6.23
C ASP A 40 15.63 -10.41 7.12
N VAL A 41 14.40 -10.18 6.65
CA VAL A 41 13.15 -10.57 7.31
C VAL A 41 12.22 -11.15 6.24
N THR A 42 11.67 -12.32 6.54
CA THR A 42 10.75 -13.03 5.67
C THR A 42 9.32 -12.49 5.78
N MET A 43 8.48 -12.82 4.79
CA MET A 43 7.06 -12.48 4.86
C MET A 43 6.41 -13.22 6.03
N GLU A 44 6.79 -14.47 6.29
CA GLU A 44 6.29 -15.31 7.37
C GLU A 44 6.57 -14.69 8.75
N GLU A 45 7.79 -14.22 8.99
CA GLU A 45 8.15 -13.50 10.23
C GLU A 45 7.35 -12.20 10.36
N THR A 46 7.16 -11.48 9.26
CA THR A 46 6.36 -10.25 9.24
C THR A 46 4.89 -10.51 9.54
N ILE A 47 4.33 -11.60 9.01
CA ILE A 47 2.96 -12.05 9.32
C ILE A 47 2.85 -12.36 10.81
N ALA A 48 3.76 -13.18 11.35
CA ALA A 48 3.77 -13.53 12.77
C ALA A 48 3.79 -12.28 13.65
N PHE A 49 4.68 -11.34 13.35
CA PHE A 49 4.77 -10.07 14.07
C PHE A 49 3.50 -9.22 13.97
N SER A 50 2.86 -9.17 12.78
CA SER A 50 1.62 -8.43 12.59
C SER A 50 0.47 -8.99 13.46
N VAL A 51 0.43 -10.32 13.62
CA VAL A 51 -0.57 -11.01 14.44
C VAL A 51 -0.33 -10.73 15.93
N GLU A 52 0.91 -10.75 16.39
CA GLU A 52 1.28 -10.37 17.77
C GLU A 52 0.88 -8.92 18.08
N VAL A 53 1.13 -8.01 17.15
CA VAL A 53 0.74 -6.60 17.28
C VAL A 53 -0.78 -6.47 17.33
N ALA A 54 -1.52 -7.17 16.47
CA ALA A 54 -2.98 -7.14 16.45
C ALA A 54 -3.58 -7.61 17.79
N LYS A 55 -3.07 -8.73 18.33
CA LYS A 55 -3.46 -9.25 19.64
C LYS A 55 -3.18 -8.23 20.75
N MET A 56 -1.98 -7.65 20.77
CA MET A 56 -1.57 -6.65 21.75
C MET A 56 -2.46 -5.41 21.73
N ILE A 57 -2.82 -4.90 20.54
CA ILE A 57 -3.71 -3.74 20.38
C ILE A 57 -5.06 -4.02 21.04
N ASN A 58 -5.62 -5.20 20.77
CA ASN A 58 -6.90 -5.57 21.37
C ASN A 58 -6.81 -5.76 22.88
N GLU A 59 -5.80 -6.49 23.37
CA GLU A 59 -5.65 -6.76 24.80
C GLU A 59 -5.48 -5.48 25.62
N THR A 60 -4.68 -4.54 25.12
CA THR A 60 -4.30 -3.30 25.82
C THR A 60 -5.35 -2.21 25.69
N TYR A 61 -5.88 -1.97 24.49
CA TYR A 61 -6.72 -0.81 24.18
C TYR A 61 -8.19 -1.17 23.92
N LYS A 62 -8.54 -2.47 23.93
CA LYS A 62 -9.88 -2.98 23.62
C LYS A 62 -10.42 -2.55 22.25
N VAL A 63 -9.52 -2.18 21.33
CA VAL A 63 -9.86 -1.89 19.94
C VAL A 63 -10.00 -3.21 19.19
N PRO A 64 -11.11 -3.47 18.48
CA PRO A 64 -11.24 -4.64 17.63
C PRO A 64 -10.31 -4.51 16.41
N VAL A 65 -9.70 -5.62 16.01
CA VAL A 65 -8.68 -5.65 14.96
C VAL A 65 -9.04 -6.64 13.85
N TYR A 66 -8.89 -6.18 12.61
CA TYR A 66 -8.96 -6.99 11.40
C TYR A 66 -7.56 -7.25 10.84
N LEU A 67 -7.27 -8.48 10.48
CA LEU A 67 -6.11 -8.84 9.68
C LEU A 67 -6.42 -8.66 8.19
N TYR A 68 -5.44 -8.21 7.41
CA TYR A 68 -5.55 -8.02 5.95
C TYR A 68 -4.30 -8.51 5.19
N GLU A 69 -4.38 -8.51 3.86
CA GLU A 69 -3.33 -8.93 2.91
C GLU A 69 -2.76 -10.32 3.28
N GLU A 70 -1.44 -10.45 3.45
CA GLU A 70 -0.80 -11.75 3.67
C GLU A 70 -1.08 -12.30 5.08
N SER A 71 -1.49 -11.44 6.02
CA SER A 71 -1.88 -11.87 7.37
C SER A 71 -3.30 -12.44 7.43
N GLN A 72 -4.10 -12.33 6.36
CA GLN A 72 -5.49 -12.77 6.33
C GLN A 72 -5.67 -14.01 5.44
N LYS A 73 -6.21 -15.09 6.01
CA LYS A 73 -6.44 -16.34 5.28
C LYS A 73 -7.69 -16.28 4.41
N GLN A 74 -8.70 -15.53 4.82
CA GLN A 74 -9.97 -15.40 4.08
C GLN A 74 -9.82 -14.42 2.92
N ALA A 75 -10.03 -14.89 1.68
CA ALA A 75 -9.84 -14.10 0.47
C ALA A 75 -10.65 -12.79 0.47
N ASP A 76 -11.90 -12.84 0.95
CA ASP A 76 -12.82 -11.69 0.98
C ASP A 76 -12.35 -10.56 1.92
N ARG A 77 -11.46 -10.88 2.85
CA ARG A 77 -10.91 -9.93 3.85
C ARG A 77 -9.46 -9.57 3.59
N LYS A 78 -8.81 -10.11 2.55
CA LYS A 78 -7.46 -9.67 2.17
C LYS A 78 -7.45 -8.21 1.75
N ASN A 79 -8.51 -7.75 1.08
CA ASN A 79 -8.58 -6.40 0.53
C ASN A 79 -9.02 -5.36 1.57
N LEU A 80 -8.18 -4.36 1.81
CA LEU A 80 -8.45 -3.26 2.72
C LEU A 80 -9.76 -2.51 2.41
N ALA A 81 -10.10 -2.31 1.13
CA ALA A 81 -11.32 -1.61 0.75
C ALA A 81 -12.58 -2.41 1.11
N ALA A 82 -12.51 -3.75 1.07
CA ALA A 82 -13.61 -4.60 1.52
C ALA A 82 -13.81 -4.50 3.04
N ILE A 83 -12.72 -4.47 3.81
CA ILE A 83 -12.76 -4.26 5.27
C ILE A 83 -13.25 -2.84 5.61
N ARG A 84 -12.83 -1.81 4.90
CA ARG A 84 -13.26 -0.42 5.13
C ARG A 84 -14.66 -0.10 4.60
N LYS A 85 -15.29 -0.99 3.82
CA LYS A 85 -16.63 -0.74 3.26
C LYS A 85 -17.63 -0.49 4.39
N GLY A 86 -18.30 0.66 4.33
CA GLY A 86 -19.22 1.14 5.36
C GLY A 86 -18.59 2.12 6.35
N GLU A 87 -17.27 2.31 6.30
CA GLU A 87 -16.54 3.25 7.18
C GLU A 87 -16.82 3.02 8.67
N PHE A 88 -16.55 4.02 9.53
CA PHE A 88 -16.82 3.96 10.96
C PHE A 88 -18.31 3.79 11.27
N GLU A 89 -19.19 4.52 10.55
CA GLU A 89 -20.63 4.55 10.77
C GLU A 89 -21.30 3.19 10.49
N GLY A 90 -20.76 2.42 9.55
CA GLY A 90 -21.25 1.10 9.18
C GLY A 90 -20.68 -0.05 10.00
N LEU A 91 -19.65 0.19 10.83
CA LEU A 91 -19.02 -0.88 11.63
C LEU A 91 -20.00 -1.62 12.57
N PRO A 92 -20.91 -0.94 13.32
CA PRO A 92 -21.81 -1.63 14.24
C PRO A 92 -22.69 -2.68 13.56
N GLU A 93 -23.25 -2.35 12.39
CA GLU A 93 -24.10 -3.29 11.63
C GLU A 93 -23.28 -4.35 10.91
N LYS A 94 -22.08 -3.98 10.45
CA LYS A 94 -21.17 -4.92 9.80
C LYS A 94 -20.70 -6.01 10.75
N MET A 95 -20.27 -5.65 11.96
CA MET A 95 -19.73 -6.61 12.95
C MET A 95 -20.75 -7.60 13.51
N LYS A 96 -22.06 -7.32 13.39
CA LYS A 96 -23.13 -8.28 13.72
C LYS A 96 -23.15 -9.48 12.79
N LYS A 97 -22.63 -9.33 11.57
CA LYS A 97 -22.62 -10.39 10.56
C LYS A 97 -21.49 -11.38 10.84
N PRO A 98 -21.74 -12.69 10.88
CA PRO A 98 -20.72 -13.71 11.22
C PRO A 98 -19.46 -13.62 10.35
N GLU A 99 -19.61 -13.28 9.07
CA GLU A 99 -18.50 -13.17 8.11
C GLU A 99 -17.58 -11.96 8.39
N TRP A 100 -18.06 -10.97 9.12
CA TRP A 100 -17.34 -9.73 9.44
C TRP A 100 -16.91 -9.64 10.90
N LYS A 101 -16.91 -10.76 11.63
CA LYS A 101 -16.34 -10.83 12.97
C LYS A 101 -14.86 -10.43 12.95
N PRO A 102 -14.38 -9.50 13.80
CA PRO A 102 -12.97 -9.12 13.84
C PRO A 102 -12.09 -10.33 14.19
N ASP A 103 -10.84 -10.32 13.73
CA ASP A 103 -9.88 -11.39 14.03
C ASP A 103 -9.49 -11.37 15.51
N PHE A 104 -9.45 -10.18 16.13
CA PHE A 104 -9.25 -9.99 17.56
C PHE A 104 -10.24 -8.98 18.13
N GLY A 105 -10.78 -9.29 19.32
CA GLY A 105 -11.69 -8.41 20.05
C GLY A 105 -13.16 -8.77 19.94
N GLU A 106 -13.99 -7.89 20.51
CA GLU A 106 -15.45 -8.04 20.53
C GLU A 106 -16.07 -7.70 19.17
N CYS A 107 -17.25 -8.25 18.88
CA CYS A 107 -18.02 -7.94 17.67
C CYS A 107 -18.73 -6.57 17.77
N ALA A 108 -18.04 -5.57 18.29
CA ALA A 108 -18.52 -4.20 18.42
C ALA A 108 -17.36 -3.22 18.23
N PRO A 109 -17.57 -2.08 17.56
CA PRO A 109 -16.52 -1.08 17.38
C PRO A 109 -16.19 -0.41 18.72
N HIS A 110 -14.93 0.00 18.88
CA HIS A 110 -14.56 0.86 20.00
C HIS A 110 -15.28 2.22 19.87
N VAL A 111 -15.90 2.70 20.96
CA VAL A 111 -16.84 3.83 20.94
C VAL A 111 -16.27 5.09 20.27
N SER A 112 -15.03 5.45 20.58
CA SER A 112 -14.35 6.62 20.00
C SER A 112 -13.30 6.29 18.94
N ALA A 113 -12.85 5.04 18.86
CA ALA A 113 -11.67 4.66 18.09
C ALA A 113 -11.99 3.73 16.91
N GLY A 114 -13.20 3.19 16.85
CA GLY A 114 -13.66 2.32 15.78
C GLY A 114 -12.95 0.96 15.78
N ALA A 115 -12.41 0.58 14.64
CA ALA A 115 -11.68 -0.67 14.45
C ALA A 115 -10.38 -0.43 13.68
N SER A 116 -9.37 -1.26 13.94
CA SER A 116 -8.06 -1.15 13.29
C SER A 116 -7.81 -2.29 12.32
N VAL A 117 -7.10 -2.02 11.23
CA VAL A 117 -6.58 -3.05 10.32
C VAL A 117 -5.08 -3.22 10.55
N VAL A 118 -4.61 -4.45 10.69
CA VAL A 118 -3.19 -4.78 10.86
C VAL A 118 -2.81 -5.88 9.90
N GLY A 119 -1.62 -5.84 9.30
CA GLY A 119 -1.17 -6.98 8.52
C GLY A 119 0.14 -6.76 7.79
N ALA A 120 0.66 -7.84 7.23
CA ALA A 120 1.88 -7.89 6.47
C ALA A 120 1.58 -7.79 4.97
N ARG A 121 2.40 -7.02 4.24
CA ARG A 121 2.30 -6.91 2.79
C ARG A 121 3.64 -6.55 2.16
N MET A 122 3.73 -6.74 0.84
CA MET A 122 4.84 -6.21 0.06
C MET A 122 4.89 -4.68 0.09
N PRO A 123 6.07 -4.07 -0.14
CA PRO A 123 6.21 -2.63 -0.34
C PRO A 123 5.26 -2.17 -1.45
N LEU A 124 4.52 -1.10 -1.17
CA LEU A 124 3.61 -0.50 -2.12
C LEU A 124 4.28 0.76 -2.64
N ILE A 125 4.44 0.87 -3.95
CA ILE A 125 5.00 2.05 -4.60
C ILE A 125 3.86 2.87 -5.17
N ALA A 126 3.69 4.10 -4.68
CA ALA A 126 2.80 5.07 -5.30
C ALA A 126 3.55 5.75 -6.45
N PHE A 127 3.12 5.47 -7.68
CA PHE A 127 3.80 5.90 -8.89
C PHE A 127 2.79 6.50 -9.86
N ASN A 128 2.99 7.76 -10.23
CA ASN A 128 2.09 8.50 -11.11
C ASN A 128 2.80 8.83 -12.42
N VAL A 129 2.08 8.77 -13.54
CA VAL A 129 2.61 9.19 -14.86
C VAL A 129 1.78 10.36 -15.38
N ASN A 130 2.47 11.45 -15.73
CA ASN A 130 1.89 12.70 -16.19
C ASN A 130 1.64 12.64 -17.69
N LEU A 131 0.43 12.97 -18.12
CA LEU A 131 0.04 13.03 -19.51
C LEU A 131 -0.06 14.49 -19.96
N GLY A 132 0.43 14.80 -21.16
CA GLY A 132 0.38 16.14 -21.76
C GLY A 132 -1.01 16.50 -22.31
N THR A 133 -2.05 16.25 -21.53
CA THR A 133 -3.45 16.56 -21.85
C THR A 133 -4.19 16.92 -20.57
N SER A 134 -5.26 17.71 -20.66
CA SER A 134 -6.20 17.97 -19.56
C SER A 134 -7.43 17.05 -19.59
N ASP A 135 -7.54 16.15 -20.59
CA ASP A 135 -8.68 15.24 -20.71
C ASP A 135 -8.55 14.02 -19.77
N ILE A 136 -9.29 14.08 -18.66
CA ILE A 136 -9.35 13.01 -17.65
C ILE A 136 -9.85 11.69 -18.22
N LYS A 137 -10.66 11.69 -19.29
CA LYS A 137 -11.16 10.47 -19.92
C LYS A 137 -10.03 9.66 -20.54
N ILE A 138 -8.98 10.32 -21.01
CA ILE A 138 -7.79 9.65 -21.55
C ILE A 138 -7.04 8.96 -20.41
N ALA A 139 -6.77 9.68 -19.31
CA ALA A 139 -6.12 9.08 -18.14
C ALA A 139 -6.91 7.90 -17.57
N ASP A 140 -8.24 8.00 -17.49
CA ASP A 140 -9.10 6.90 -17.02
C ASP A 140 -9.08 5.69 -17.95
N LYS A 141 -9.06 5.89 -19.28
CA LYS A 141 -8.94 4.79 -20.25
C LYS A 141 -7.59 4.09 -20.11
N ILE A 142 -6.50 4.85 -19.98
CA ILE A 142 -5.16 4.29 -19.79
C ILE A 142 -5.07 3.57 -18.44
N ALA A 143 -5.57 4.18 -17.36
CA ALA A 143 -5.63 3.57 -16.04
C ALA A 143 -6.40 2.24 -16.05
N LYS A 144 -7.53 2.17 -16.79
CA LYS A 144 -8.28 0.93 -17.01
C LYS A 144 -7.48 -0.12 -17.79
N ALA A 145 -6.71 0.28 -18.80
CA ALA A 145 -5.88 -0.66 -19.55
C ALA A 145 -4.77 -1.28 -18.68
N VAL A 146 -4.16 -0.51 -17.77
CA VAL A 146 -3.01 -0.97 -16.98
C VAL A 146 -3.39 -1.68 -15.68
N ARG A 147 -4.54 -1.38 -15.06
CA ARG A 147 -4.90 -1.91 -13.74
C ARG A 147 -5.40 -3.35 -13.78
N GLY A 148 -5.00 -4.14 -12.80
CA GLY A 148 -5.29 -5.59 -12.75
C GLY A 148 -6.78 -5.93 -12.72
N ILE A 149 -7.61 -5.14 -12.01
CA ILE A 149 -9.06 -5.38 -11.92
C ILE A 149 -9.79 -5.26 -13.28
N SER A 150 -9.14 -4.65 -14.27
CA SER A 150 -9.69 -4.48 -15.63
C SER A 150 -8.99 -5.37 -16.66
N GLY A 151 -8.22 -6.37 -16.22
CA GLY A 151 -7.50 -7.30 -17.09
C GLY A 151 -6.08 -6.86 -17.46
N GLY A 152 -5.61 -5.74 -16.93
CA GLY A 152 -4.23 -5.27 -17.09
C GLY A 152 -3.24 -6.00 -16.18
N LEU A 153 -2.23 -5.28 -15.70
CA LEU A 153 -1.19 -5.82 -14.83
C LEU A 153 -1.77 -6.13 -13.44
N SER A 154 -1.74 -7.41 -13.06
CA SER A 154 -2.42 -7.94 -11.87
C SER A 154 -2.08 -7.25 -10.55
N SER A 155 -0.85 -6.70 -10.44
CA SER A 155 -0.36 -6.04 -9.22
C SER A 155 -0.44 -4.51 -9.28
N VAL A 156 -1.24 -3.96 -10.20
CA VAL A 156 -1.44 -2.52 -10.38
C VAL A 156 -2.87 -2.13 -10.05
N LYS A 157 -3.02 -1.14 -9.18
CA LYS A 157 -4.27 -0.40 -8.97
C LYS A 157 -4.07 1.01 -9.51
N GLY A 158 -5.00 1.53 -10.29
CA GLY A 158 -4.85 2.88 -10.84
C GLY A 158 -6.15 3.54 -11.25
N MET A 159 -6.09 4.86 -11.36
CA MET A 159 -7.18 5.76 -11.76
C MET A 159 -6.62 7.03 -12.43
N GLY A 160 -7.45 7.72 -13.23
CA GLY A 160 -7.13 9.06 -13.70
C GLY A 160 -7.28 10.08 -12.58
N VAL A 161 -6.37 11.05 -12.53
CA VAL A 161 -6.43 12.18 -11.59
C VAL A 161 -6.12 13.49 -12.34
N GLU A 162 -6.87 14.54 -12.04
CA GLU A 162 -6.61 15.89 -12.58
C GLU A 162 -5.62 16.65 -11.70
N LEU A 163 -4.60 17.25 -12.32
CA LEU A 163 -3.73 18.24 -11.70
C LEU A 163 -4.12 19.63 -12.18
N LYS A 164 -5.08 20.24 -11.47
CA LYS A 164 -5.67 21.54 -11.84
C LYS A 164 -4.62 22.65 -11.98
N GLU A 165 -3.64 22.69 -11.09
CA GLU A 165 -2.59 23.73 -11.09
C GLU A 165 -1.70 23.69 -12.33
N ARG A 166 -1.53 22.51 -12.93
CA ARG A 166 -0.69 22.30 -14.11
C ARG A 166 -1.50 22.14 -15.40
N ASN A 167 -2.83 22.17 -15.32
CA ASN A 167 -3.75 21.89 -16.41
C ASN A 167 -3.40 20.59 -17.18
N ILE A 168 -3.03 19.54 -16.43
CA ILE A 168 -2.73 18.21 -16.98
C ILE A 168 -3.45 17.13 -16.18
N VAL A 169 -3.48 15.92 -16.72
CA VAL A 169 -3.97 14.72 -16.03
C VAL A 169 -2.83 13.73 -15.78
N GLN A 170 -3.04 12.87 -14.79
CA GLN A 170 -2.13 11.81 -14.42
C GLN A 170 -2.84 10.46 -14.42
N VAL A 171 -2.10 9.42 -14.78
CA VAL A 171 -2.44 8.05 -14.39
C VAL A 171 -1.82 7.84 -13.02
N SER A 172 -2.64 7.91 -11.97
CA SER A 172 -2.18 7.66 -10.59
C SER A 172 -2.30 6.19 -10.26
N MET A 173 -1.24 5.60 -9.68
CA MET A 173 -1.20 4.17 -9.43
C MET A 173 -0.55 3.79 -8.10
N ASN A 174 -1.05 2.69 -7.55
CA ASN A 174 -0.42 1.93 -6.50
C ASN A 174 0.07 0.59 -7.05
N MET A 175 1.37 0.41 -7.03
CA MET A 175 2.08 -0.82 -7.35
C MET A 175 2.08 -1.71 -6.12
N VAL A 176 1.14 -2.65 -6.05
CA VAL A 176 0.94 -3.52 -4.88
C VAL A 176 2.08 -4.54 -4.75
N ASN A 177 2.68 -4.93 -5.87
CA ASN A 177 3.86 -5.78 -5.90
C ASN A 177 4.69 -5.46 -7.15
N TYR A 178 5.74 -4.66 -6.94
CA TYR A 178 6.63 -4.22 -8.03
C TYR A 178 7.47 -5.36 -8.63
N LYS A 179 7.71 -6.44 -7.87
CA LYS A 179 8.41 -7.63 -8.39
C LYS A 179 7.58 -8.39 -9.43
N LYS A 180 6.25 -8.38 -9.29
CA LYS A 180 5.33 -8.99 -10.28
C LYS A 180 5.00 -8.04 -11.43
N SER A 181 4.89 -6.75 -11.15
CA SER A 181 4.62 -5.71 -12.15
C SER A 181 5.65 -4.59 -11.99
N PRO A 182 6.84 -4.71 -12.61
CA PRO A 182 7.92 -3.73 -12.48
C PRO A 182 7.54 -2.36 -13.03
N LEU A 183 8.16 -1.31 -12.47
CA LEU A 183 7.86 0.08 -12.84
C LEU A 183 8.08 0.33 -14.34
N PHE A 184 9.20 -0.13 -14.89
CA PHE A 184 9.50 0.02 -16.33
C PHE A 184 8.39 -0.57 -17.21
N ARG A 185 7.86 -1.75 -16.87
CA ARG A 185 6.84 -2.43 -17.69
C ARG A 185 5.52 -1.65 -17.65
N VAL A 186 5.16 -1.11 -16.50
CA VAL A 186 3.94 -0.32 -16.34
C VAL A 186 4.09 1.00 -17.07
N PHE A 187 5.25 1.64 -16.96
CA PHE A 187 5.55 2.89 -17.65
C PHE A 187 5.52 2.71 -19.18
N GLU A 188 6.16 1.67 -19.73
CA GLU A 188 6.12 1.37 -21.16
C GLU A 188 4.69 1.05 -21.64
N MET A 189 3.88 0.36 -20.83
CA MET A 189 2.48 0.12 -21.17
C MET A 189 1.66 1.42 -21.21
N ILE A 190 1.85 2.32 -20.23
CA ILE A 190 1.22 3.64 -20.22
C ILE A 190 1.66 4.45 -21.44
N LYS A 191 2.94 4.40 -21.78
CA LYS A 191 3.50 5.08 -22.95
C LYS A 191 2.84 4.60 -24.24
N ALA A 192 2.79 3.29 -24.46
CA ALA A 192 2.14 2.71 -25.63
C ALA A 192 0.64 3.07 -25.71
N GLU A 193 -0.07 3.08 -24.58
CA GLU A 193 -1.48 3.48 -24.57
C GLU A 193 -1.65 5.00 -24.80
N ALA A 194 -0.77 5.85 -24.24
CA ALA A 194 -0.81 7.29 -24.44
C ALA A 194 -0.52 7.67 -25.91
N GLU A 195 0.43 6.98 -26.56
CA GLU A 195 0.75 7.15 -27.97
C GLU A 195 -0.47 6.88 -28.88
N ARG A 196 -1.33 5.92 -28.53
CA ARG A 196 -2.59 5.65 -29.28
C ARG A 196 -3.57 6.82 -29.25
N TYR A 197 -3.49 7.67 -28.23
CA TYR A 197 -4.31 8.88 -28.12
C TYR A 197 -3.57 10.14 -28.62
N GLY A 198 -2.34 10.01 -29.14
CA GLY A 198 -1.52 11.15 -29.54
C GLY A 198 -1.10 12.04 -28.37
N VAL A 199 -1.09 11.50 -27.15
CA VAL A 199 -0.77 12.26 -25.93
C VAL A 199 0.65 11.94 -25.47
N PRO A 200 1.52 12.95 -25.27
CA PRO A 200 2.86 12.70 -24.78
C PRO A 200 2.85 12.42 -23.27
N ILE A 201 3.81 11.62 -22.79
CA ILE A 201 4.15 11.59 -21.37
C ILE A 201 5.04 12.79 -21.07
N VAL A 202 4.65 13.60 -20.08
CA VAL A 202 5.38 14.82 -19.68
C VAL A 202 6.18 14.66 -18.39
N GLY A 203 6.17 13.46 -17.82
CA GLY A 203 6.96 13.10 -16.64
C GLY A 203 6.32 11.98 -15.83
N SER A 204 6.97 11.58 -14.75
CA SER A 204 6.42 10.67 -13.75
C SER A 204 6.88 11.08 -12.36
N GLU A 205 6.21 10.56 -11.34
CA GLU A 205 6.43 10.94 -9.95
C GLU A 205 6.31 9.72 -9.05
N ILE A 206 7.23 9.61 -8.10
CA ILE A 206 7.17 8.67 -6.98
C ILE A 206 6.67 9.44 -5.77
N ILE A 207 5.56 8.99 -5.18
CA ILE A 207 4.99 9.62 -3.99
C ILE A 207 5.53 8.89 -2.76
N GLY A 208 6.36 9.58 -1.97
CA GLY A 208 6.97 9.06 -0.75
C GLY A 208 8.23 8.24 -1.02
N LEU A 209 8.30 7.04 -0.45
CA LEU A 209 9.49 6.19 -0.51
C LEU A 209 9.32 5.06 -1.53
N VAL A 210 10.44 4.61 -2.10
CA VAL A 210 10.50 3.52 -3.07
C VAL A 210 11.62 2.55 -2.69
N PRO A 211 11.43 1.23 -2.82
CA PRO A 211 12.52 0.27 -2.70
C PRO A 211 13.59 0.55 -3.78
N GLN A 212 14.86 0.62 -3.38
CA GLN A 212 15.99 0.87 -4.30
C GLN A 212 15.98 -0.10 -5.50
N ASP A 213 15.62 -1.35 -5.24
CA ASP A 213 15.62 -2.43 -6.22
C ASP A 213 14.63 -2.17 -7.37
N ALA A 214 13.50 -1.51 -7.09
CA ALA A 214 12.53 -1.13 -8.13
C ALA A 214 13.10 -0.10 -9.11
N LEU A 215 13.98 0.79 -8.63
CA LEU A 215 14.66 1.78 -9.46
C LEU A 215 15.79 1.13 -10.27
N PHE A 216 16.57 0.26 -9.63
CA PHE A 216 17.67 -0.43 -10.32
C PHE A 216 17.17 -1.40 -11.39
N GLU A 217 16.09 -2.15 -11.14
CA GLU A 217 15.44 -2.97 -12.18
C GLU A 217 14.99 -2.12 -13.39
N THR A 218 14.52 -0.90 -13.12
CA THR A 218 14.11 0.04 -14.18
C THR A 218 15.31 0.57 -14.96
N ALA A 219 16.37 0.99 -14.26
CA ALA A 219 17.61 1.43 -14.90
C ALA A 219 18.22 0.32 -15.75
N GLU A 220 18.27 -0.90 -15.21
CA GLU A 220 18.83 -2.04 -15.92
C GLU A 220 18.03 -2.40 -17.18
N TYR A 221 16.69 -2.33 -17.11
CA TYR A 221 15.85 -2.55 -18.28
C TYR A 221 16.19 -1.62 -19.45
N TYR A 222 16.45 -0.33 -19.16
CA TYR A 222 16.77 0.66 -20.20
C TYR A 222 18.24 0.64 -20.63
N LEU A 223 19.18 0.45 -19.70
CA LEU A 223 20.62 0.47 -19.98
C LEU A 223 21.13 -0.84 -20.60
N ARG A 224 20.47 -1.97 -20.31
CA ARG A 224 20.85 -3.31 -20.78
C ARG A 224 22.30 -3.65 -20.45
N CYS A 225 22.70 -3.46 -19.20
CA CYS A 225 24.07 -3.70 -18.79
C CYS A 225 24.40 -5.20 -18.86
N GLU A 226 25.46 -5.57 -19.58
CA GLU A 226 25.91 -6.95 -19.61
C GLU A 226 26.48 -7.37 -18.25
N ASN A 227 26.09 -8.56 -17.78
CA ASN A 227 26.53 -9.14 -16.50
C ASN A 227 26.21 -8.28 -15.26
N TYR A 228 25.14 -7.48 -15.31
CA TYR A 228 24.67 -6.76 -14.13
C TYR A 228 24.23 -7.71 -13.02
N ALA A 229 24.64 -7.39 -11.80
CA ALA A 229 24.12 -7.98 -10.59
C ALA A 229 23.94 -6.87 -9.53
N PRO A 230 23.01 -7.03 -8.57
CA PRO A 230 22.85 -6.08 -7.46
C PRO A 230 24.14 -5.83 -6.66
N THR A 231 25.10 -6.76 -6.69
CA THR A 231 26.43 -6.64 -6.05
C THR A 231 27.40 -5.70 -6.78
N CYS A 232 27.08 -5.29 -8.01
CA CYS A 232 27.81 -4.27 -8.76
C CYS A 232 27.48 -2.84 -8.27
N VAL A 233 26.37 -2.66 -7.55
CA VAL A 233 26.02 -1.38 -6.92
C VAL A 233 26.92 -1.20 -5.68
N LEU A 234 27.70 -0.12 -5.67
CA LEU A 234 28.70 0.16 -4.64
C LEU A 234 28.09 0.16 -3.23
N GLU A 235 26.96 0.85 -3.06
CA GLU A 235 26.25 0.97 -1.79
C GLU A 235 25.75 -0.39 -1.29
N ASN A 236 25.24 -1.26 -2.18
CA ASN A 236 24.81 -2.62 -1.81
C ASN A 236 25.98 -3.45 -1.27
N LYS A 237 27.15 -3.32 -1.89
CA LYS A 237 28.35 -4.04 -1.47
C LYS A 237 28.86 -3.54 -0.12
N ILE A 238 28.88 -2.23 0.11
CA ILE A 238 29.25 -1.64 1.40
C ILE A 238 28.26 -2.07 2.49
N ASN A 239 26.96 -1.97 2.22
CA ASN A 239 25.92 -2.34 3.18
C ASN A 239 25.95 -3.82 3.51
N GLY A 240 26.18 -4.71 2.54
CA GLY A 240 26.33 -6.14 2.77
C GLY A 240 27.52 -6.49 3.66
N VAL A 241 28.66 -5.81 3.47
CA VAL A 241 29.84 -5.98 4.33
C VAL A 241 29.58 -5.46 5.74
N LEU A 242 29.02 -4.25 5.88
CA LEU A 242 28.69 -3.68 7.19
C LEU A 242 27.69 -4.57 7.95
N HIS A 243 26.69 -5.13 7.28
CA HIS A 243 25.71 -6.02 7.90
C HIS A 243 26.36 -7.31 8.41
N SER A 244 27.33 -7.87 7.67
CA SER A 244 28.09 -9.05 8.13
C SER A 244 28.97 -8.79 9.37
N MET A 245 29.29 -7.52 9.65
CA MET A 245 30.11 -7.08 10.78
C MET A 245 29.28 -6.66 12.00
N LEU A 246 27.96 -6.48 11.86
CA LEU A 246 27.08 -6.18 12.99
C LEU A 246 26.89 -7.44 13.85
N PRO A 247 26.95 -7.33 15.19
CA PRO A 247 26.63 -8.45 16.05
C PRO A 247 25.19 -8.90 15.77
N LYS A 248 25.01 -10.19 15.45
CA LYS A 248 23.68 -10.78 15.34
C LYS A 248 23.00 -10.67 16.70
N ALA A 249 21.92 -9.90 16.75
CA ALA A 249 21.12 -9.68 17.95
C ALA A 249 20.39 -10.95 18.39
#